data_AF-A0A517ZEF8-F1
#
_entry.id   AF-A0A517ZEF8-F1
#
_cell.length_a   1.000
_cell.length_b   1.000
_cell.length_c   1.000
_cell.angle_alpha   90.00
_cell.angle_beta   90.00
_cell.angle_gamma   90.00
#
_symmetry.space_group_name_H-M   'P 1'
#
loop_
_entity.id
_entity.type
_entity.pdbx_description
1 polymer ?
#
loop_
_entity_poly.entity_id
_entity_poly.type
_entity_poly.pdbx_seq_one_letter_code
_entity_poly.pdbx_strand_id
1 'polypeptide(L)' 'MLKWLRGDPARKLRKQYEQKLIDARNVQRNGDIVRYSELMAESEEILQQIDSIEGRDETGDKS' A
#
# COMPACT_ATOMS: atom_id res chain seq x y z
N MET A 1 12.66 -23.12 18.53
CA MET A 1 12.79 -21.65 18.74
C MET A 1 13.08 -20.97 17.40
N LEU A 2 12.07 -20.78 16.54
CA LEU A 2 12.27 -20.19 15.21
C LEU A 2 11.03 -19.40 14.75
N LYS A 3 10.52 -18.48 15.58
CA LYS A 3 9.38 -17.62 15.20
C LYS A 3 9.79 -16.37 14.38
N TRP A 4 11.09 -16.12 14.22
CA TRP A 4 11.67 -14.94 13.55
C TRP A 4 11.65 -15.02 12.01
N LEU A 5 11.53 -16.22 11.44
CA LEU A 5 11.39 -16.45 9.99
C LEU A 5 9.92 -16.52 9.54
N ARG A 6 8.95 -16.21 10.42
CA ARG A 6 7.61 -15.83 9.97
C ARG A 6 7.73 -14.44 9.36
N GLY A 7 8.33 -14.39 8.17
CA GLY A 7 8.48 -13.19 7.37
C GLY A 7 7.11 -12.58 7.23
N ASP A 8 7.03 -11.29 7.53
CA ASP A 8 5.86 -10.48 7.27
C ASP A 8 5.55 -10.54 5.76
N PRO A 9 4.51 -11.29 5.35
CA PRO A 9 4.22 -11.53 3.94
C PRO A 9 3.80 -10.25 3.22
N ALA A 10 3.29 -9.26 3.96
CA ALA A 10 2.90 -7.95 3.46
C ALA A 10 4.08 -6.96 3.40
N ARG A 11 5.24 -7.27 4.00
CA ARG A 11 6.42 -6.37 4.01
C ARG A 11 6.87 -5.93 2.63
N LYS A 12 6.81 -6.84 1.64
CA LYS A 12 7.19 -6.51 0.25
C LYS A 12 6.17 -5.58 -0.40
N LEU A 13 4.89 -5.76 -0.10
CA LEU A 13 3.81 -4.91 -0.63
C LEU A 13 3.85 -3.54 0.03
N ARG A 14 4.09 -3.43 1.34
CA ARG A 14 4.31 -2.15 2.04
C ARG A 14 5.38 -1.30 1.40
N LYS A 15 6.53 -1.91 1.07
CA LYS A 15 7.61 -1.19 0.37
C LYS A 15 7.17 -0.69 -1.01
N GLN A 16 6.38 -1.47 -1.74
CA GLN A 16 5.85 -1.05 -3.05
C GLN A 16 4.83 0.08 -2.89
N TYR A 17 3.94 -0.01 -1.91
CA TYR A 17 2.99 1.05 -1.56
C TYR A 17 3.72 2.35 -1.22
N GLU A 18 4.71 2.31 -0.31
CA GLU A 18 5.54 3.47 0.04
C GLU A 18 6.22 4.08 -1.19
N GLN A 19 6.76 3.25 -2.09
CA GLN A 19 7.39 3.73 -3.32
C GLN A 19 6.36 4.44 -4.23
N LYS A 20 5.15 3.89 -4.40
CA LYS A 20 4.08 4.54 -5.17
C LYS A 20 3.70 5.89 -4.58
N LEU A 21 3.63 6.01 -3.27
CA LEU A 21 3.36 7.30 -2.61
C LEU A 21 4.48 8.32 -2.83
N ILE A 22 5.74 7.89 -2.79
CA ILE A 22 6.89 8.76 -3.06
C ILE A 22 6.84 9.23 -4.52
N ASP A 23 6.57 8.32 -5.46
CA ASP A 23 6.46 8.63 -6.88
C ASP A 23 5.29 9.60 -7.14
N ALA A 24 4.13 9.32 -6.54
CA ALA A 24 2.94 10.18 -6.61
C ALA A 24 3.24 11.58 -6.09
N ARG A 25 3.93 11.71 -4.95
CA ARG A 25 4.34 13.02 -4.41
C ARG A 25 5.26 13.76 -5.39
N ASN A 26 6.22 13.08 -5.99
CA ASN A 26 7.14 13.70 -6.95
C ASN A 26 6.39 14.19 -8.20
N VAL A 27 5.49 13.37 -8.72
CA VAL A 27 4.63 13.68 -9.86
C VAL A 27 3.68 14.84 -9.55
N GLN A 28 3.07 14.85 -8.37
CA GLN A 28 2.21 15.95 -7.89
C GLN A 28 2.99 17.27 -7.82
N ARG A 29 4.23 17.25 -7.30
CA ARG A 29 5.10 18.44 -7.25
C ARG A 29 5.48 18.97 -8.63
N ASN A 30 5.53 18.09 -9.62
CA ASN A 30 5.77 18.47 -11.01
C ASN A 30 4.49 18.95 -11.73
N GLY A 31 3.32 18.87 -11.08
CA GLY A 31 2.04 19.35 -11.60
C GLY A 31 1.31 18.37 -12.53
N ASP A 32 1.76 17.11 -12.63
CA ASP A 32 1.12 16.10 -13.47
C ASP A 32 0.03 15.35 -12.68
N ILE A 33 -1.16 15.94 -12.66
CA ILE A 33 -2.28 15.44 -11.86
C ILE A 33 -2.83 14.11 -12.39
N VAL A 34 -2.80 13.89 -13.71
CA VAL A 34 -3.28 12.63 -14.32
C VAL A 34 -2.41 11.48 -13.85
N ARG A 35 -1.09 11.63 -13.99
CA ARG A 35 -0.15 10.59 -13.55
C ARG A 35 -0.16 10.40 -12.04
N TYR A 36 -0.40 11.47 -11.27
CA TYR A 36 -0.60 11.38 -9.82
C TYR A 36 -1.80 10.49 -9.48
N SER A 37 -2.95 10.72 -10.12
CA SER A 37 -4.16 9.93 -9.90
C SER A 37 -3.96 8.46 -10.24
N GLU A 38 -3.24 8.15 -11.32
CA GLU A 38 -2.87 6.77 -11.67
C GLU A 38 -2.01 6.11 -10.58
N LEU A 39 -0.96 6.79 -10.12
CA LEU A 39 -0.08 6.25 -9.07
C LEU A 39 -0.80 6.06 -7.74
N MET A 40 -1.75 6.94 -7.42
CA MET A 40 -2.61 6.79 -6.23
C MET A 40 -3.54 5.59 -6.37
N ALA A 41 -4.17 5.37 -7.53
CA ALA A 41 -5.00 4.19 -7.78
C ALA A 41 -4.19 2.89 -7.66
N GLU A 42 -2.99 2.85 -8.25
CA GLU A 42 -2.07 1.71 -8.10
C GLU A 42 -1.66 1.48 -6.62
N SER A 43 -1.50 2.55 -5.83
CA SER A 43 -1.19 2.44 -4.41
C SER A 43 -2.35 1.84 -3.60
N GLU A 44 -3.59 2.17 -3.96
CA GLU A 44 -4.80 1.63 -3.33
C GLU A 44 -4.95 0.12 -3.59
N GLU A 45 -4.65 -0.33 -4.81
CA GLU A 45 -4.65 -1.76 -5.14
C GLU A 45 -3.61 -2.55 -4.31
N ILE A 46 -2.45 -1.94 -4.03
CA ILE A 46 -1.43 -2.56 -3.17
C ILE A 46 -1.90 -2.58 -1.72
N LEU A 47 -2.58 -1.52 -1.26
CA LEU A 47 -3.14 -1.46 0.09
C LEU A 47 -4.19 -2.55 0.32
N GLN A 48 -5.10 -2.74 -0.63
CA GLN A 48 -6.10 -3.83 -0.57
C GLN A 48 -5.45 -5.22 -0.51
N GLN A 49 -4.35 -5.43 -1.23
CA GLN A 49 -3.57 -6.67 -1.14
C GLN A 49 -2.90 -6.84 0.22
N ILE A 50 -2.39 -5.76 0.82
CA ILE A 50 -1.84 -5.77 2.18
C ILE A 50 -2.95 -6.15 3.18
N ASP A 51 -4.11 -5.50 3.11
CA ASP A 51 -5.23 -5.75 4.03
C ASP A 51 -5.73 -7.20 3.92
N SER A 52 -5.83 -7.73 2.70
CA SER A 52 -6.17 -9.13 2.43
C SER A 52 -5.17 -10.12 3.05
N ILE A 53 -3.88 -9.78 3.06
CA ILE A 53 -2.82 -10.63 3.62
C ILE A 53 -2.77 -10.54 5.14
N GLU A 54 -3.03 -9.36 5.69
CA GLU A 54 -3.04 -9.12 7.13
C GLU A 54 -4.32 -9.62 7.80
N GLY A 55 -5.32 -10.03 7.02
CA GLY A 55 -6.61 -10.45 7.55
C GLY A 55 -7.33 -9.30 8.24
N ARG A 56 -7.04 -8.04 7.85
CA ARG A 56 -7.95 -6.92 8.09
C ARG A 56 -9.10 -7.03 7.10
N ASP A 57 -9.87 -8.12 7.25
CA ASP A 57 -11.26 -8.07 6.84
C ASP A 57 -11.89 -6.92 7.65
N GLU A 58 -12.59 -6.02 6.97
CA GLU A 58 -13.35 -4.89 7.50
C GLU A 58 -14.50 -5.30 8.43
N THR A 59 -14.29 -6.27 9.32
CA THR A 59 -15.24 -6.64 10.37
C THR A 59 -15.28 -5.52 11.41
N GLY A 60 -16.07 -4.49 11.11
CA GLY A 60 -16.81 -3.69 12.06
C GLY A 60 -16.03 -2.63 12.84
N ASP A 61 -15.97 -1.41 12.30
CA ASP A 61 -16.16 -0.23 13.14
C ASP A 61 -17.16 0.73 12.47
N LYS A 62 -18.41 0.28 12.46
CA LYS A 62 -19.56 1.17 12.65
C LYS A 62 -19.87 1.12 14.14
N SER A 63 -19.33 2.04 14.92
CA SER A 63 -19.75 2.32 16.31
C SER A 63 -19.94 3.82 16.48
#